data_AF-A0A1X2ITH9-F1
#
_entry.id   AF-A0A1X2ITH9-F1
#
_cell.length_a   1.000
_cell.length_b   1.000
_cell.length_c   1.000
_cell.angle_alpha   90.00
_cell.angle_beta   90.00
_cell.angle_gamma   90.00
#
_symmetry.space_group_name_H-M   'P 1'
#
loop_
_entity.id
_entity.type
_entity.pdbx_description
1 polymer ?
#
loop_
_entity_poly.entity_id
_entity_poly.type
_entity_poly.pdbx_seq_one_letter_code
_entity_poly.pdbx_strand_id
1 'polypeptide(L)'
;MDLTNETTTTSKTKSKMVGEDVFTEGCVKTWQGSRIKAWEGRYLSAEGYYYRFVVPGEGQQNGGWSSKEHTIFMERYNEWISHGWKIGASWGLFSKGIPHRVGYQCMNYYRKLLEKGKLKDDSYEIVDGKLKQTRKEKINVGDVPNTDLGPEWENDDVKQVAANVDRWLKEYHKRSGR
;
A
#
# COMPACT_ATOMS: atom_id res chain seq x y z
N MET A 1 -57.07 1.26 -13.64
CA MET A 1 -56.11 0.99 -14.73
C MET A 1 -54.85 1.74 -14.35
N ASP A 2 -53.95 0.99 -13.74
CA ASP A 2 -52.84 1.45 -12.92
C ASP A 2 -51.68 2.05 -13.73
N LEU A 3 -51.28 3.24 -13.28
CA LEU A 3 -49.93 3.70 -12.94
C LEU A 3 -48.75 3.24 -13.81
N THR A 4 -48.16 4.24 -14.47
CA THR A 4 -46.83 4.28 -15.09
C THR A 4 -45.73 3.92 -14.10
N ASN A 5 -44.94 2.87 -14.40
CA ASN A 5 -43.68 2.61 -13.73
C ASN A 5 -42.54 3.31 -14.47
N GLU A 6 -42.16 4.50 -13.98
CA GLU A 6 -40.86 5.09 -14.27
C GLU A 6 -39.79 4.34 -13.48
N THR A 7 -38.94 3.61 -14.18
CA THR A 7 -37.70 3.03 -13.63
C THR A 7 -36.69 4.14 -13.40
N THR A 8 -36.70 4.73 -12.21
CA THR A 8 -35.66 5.65 -11.75
C THR A 8 -34.35 4.89 -11.57
N THR A 9 -33.54 4.85 -12.62
CA THR A 9 -32.14 4.40 -12.54
C THR A 9 -31.34 5.50 -11.85
N THR A 10 -31.15 5.40 -10.54
CA THR A 10 -30.23 6.27 -9.78
C THR A 10 -28.80 6.02 -10.24
N SER A 11 -28.39 6.79 -11.24
CA SER A 11 -27.00 7.04 -11.61
C SER A 11 -26.29 7.72 -10.44
N LYS A 12 -25.66 6.93 -9.55
CA LYS A 12 -24.60 7.45 -8.67
C LYS A 12 -23.42 7.83 -9.56
N THR A 13 -23.19 9.13 -9.69
CA THR A 13 -22.03 9.72 -10.36
C THR A 13 -20.75 9.07 -9.84
N LYS A 14 -20.12 8.22 -10.68
CA LYS A 14 -18.81 7.63 -10.39
C LYS A 14 -17.80 8.76 -10.27
N SER A 15 -17.46 9.16 -9.05
CA SER A 15 -16.23 9.91 -8.80
C SER A 15 -15.09 9.13 -9.48
N LYS A 16 -14.26 9.80 -10.29
CA LYS A 16 -13.09 9.18 -10.90
C LYS A 16 -12.13 8.80 -9.78
N MET A 17 -12.21 7.56 -9.33
CA MET A 17 -11.28 6.97 -8.39
C MET A 17 -9.85 7.11 -8.94
N VAL A 18 -8.93 7.57 -8.10
CA VAL A 18 -7.52 7.76 -8.47
C VAL A 18 -6.83 6.40 -8.46
N GLY A 19 -6.20 6.00 -9.57
CA GLY A 19 -5.47 4.74 -9.67
C GLY A 19 -6.34 3.51 -9.98
N GLU A 20 -5.75 2.33 -9.84
CA GLU A 20 -6.38 1.02 -10.08
C GLU A 20 -7.08 0.52 -8.82
N ASP A 21 -8.35 0.08 -8.93
CA ASP A 21 -9.02 -0.63 -7.83
C ASP A 21 -8.53 -2.06 -7.79
N VAL A 22 -7.56 -2.32 -6.91
CA VAL A 22 -6.98 -3.66 -6.75
C VAL A 22 -7.88 -4.62 -5.96
N PHE A 23 -9.01 -4.13 -5.42
CA PHE A 23 -9.95 -4.88 -4.59
C PHE A 23 -11.23 -5.29 -5.32
N THR A 24 -11.28 -5.16 -6.64
CA THR A 24 -12.37 -5.75 -7.43
C THR A 24 -12.25 -7.28 -7.50
N GLU A 25 -13.37 -7.97 -7.71
CA GLU A 25 -13.40 -9.42 -7.89
C GLU A 25 -12.42 -9.93 -8.96
N GLY A 26 -12.38 -9.26 -10.11
CA GLY A 26 -11.48 -9.62 -11.20
C GLY A 26 -10.00 -9.52 -10.80
N CYS A 27 -9.64 -8.47 -10.06
CA CYS A 27 -8.29 -8.33 -9.52
C CYS A 27 -7.99 -9.40 -8.47
N VAL A 28 -8.89 -9.61 -7.50
CA VAL A 28 -8.71 -10.59 -6.41
C VAL A 28 -8.55 -12.01 -6.95
N LYS A 29 -9.32 -12.39 -7.97
CA LYS A 29 -9.20 -13.70 -8.64
C LYS A 29 -7.81 -13.97 -9.22
N THR A 30 -7.07 -12.92 -9.59
CA THR A 30 -5.72 -13.03 -10.18
C THR A 30 -4.59 -12.73 -9.20
N TRP A 31 -4.91 -12.42 -7.93
CA TRP A 31 -3.91 -12.13 -6.91
C TRP A 31 -2.93 -13.30 -6.74
N GLN A 32 -1.64 -12.95 -6.74
CA GLN A 32 -0.56 -13.90 -6.49
C GLN A 32 -0.44 -14.18 -4.98
N GLY A 33 0.19 -15.30 -4.63
CA GLY A 33 0.30 -15.75 -3.23
C GLY A 33 0.85 -14.71 -2.25
N SER A 34 1.71 -13.80 -2.72
CA SER A 34 2.27 -12.72 -1.91
C SER A 34 1.24 -11.64 -1.52
N ARG A 35 0.31 -11.31 -2.42
CA ARG A 35 -0.84 -10.43 -2.15
C ARG A 35 -1.85 -11.12 -1.24
N ILE A 36 -2.16 -12.39 -1.50
CA ILE A 36 -3.08 -13.15 -0.65
C ILE A 36 -2.52 -13.26 0.78
N LYS A 37 -1.24 -13.59 0.95
CA LYS A 37 -0.60 -13.67 2.28
C LYS A 37 -0.64 -12.33 3.02
N ALA A 38 -0.39 -11.22 2.32
CA ALA A 38 -0.47 -9.89 2.92
C ALA A 38 -1.91 -9.55 3.36
N TRP A 39 -2.91 -9.93 2.57
CA TRP A 39 -4.31 -9.73 2.91
C TRP A 39 -4.76 -10.58 4.10
N GLU A 40 -4.43 -11.87 4.13
CA GLU A 40 -4.79 -12.76 5.25
C GLU A 40 -4.08 -12.38 6.56
N GLY A 41 -2.85 -11.89 6.46
CA GLY A 41 -2.04 -11.48 7.62
C GLY A 41 -2.24 -10.03 8.07
N ARG A 42 -3.17 -9.28 7.46
CA ARG A 42 -3.27 -7.82 7.63
C ARG A 42 -3.42 -7.35 9.08
N TYR A 43 -4.21 -8.07 9.89
CA TYR A 43 -4.43 -7.74 11.30
C TYR A 43 -3.24 -8.11 12.20
N LEU A 44 -2.31 -8.91 11.69
CA LEU A 44 -1.08 -9.28 12.41
C LEU A 44 0.11 -8.39 12.00
N SER A 45 0.09 -7.85 10.77
CA SER A 45 1.19 -7.07 10.23
C SER A 45 0.67 -6.03 9.23
N ALA A 46 0.48 -4.79 9.71
CA ALA A 46 0.19 -3.66 8.82
C ALA A 46 1.34 -3.39 7.84
N GLU A 47 2.60 -3.61 8.27
CA GLU A 47 3.76 -3.53 7.37
C GLU A 47 3.59 -4.45 6.16
N GLY A 48 3.27 -5.73 6.39
CA GLY A 48 3.08 -6.70 5.31
C GLY A 48 1.93 -6.33 4.38
N TYR A 49 0.84 -5.78 4.93
CA TYR A 49 -0.30 -5.30 4.17
C TYR A 49 0.05 -4.09 3.30
N TYR A 50 0.48 -2.99 3.92
CA TYR A 50 0.75 -1.72 3.24
C TYR A 50 1.97 -1.78 2.32
N TYR A 51 2.82 -2.80 2.47
CA TYR A 51 3.85 -3.07 1.49
C TYR A 51 3.27 -3.37 0.09
N ARG A 52 2.04 -3.88 0.02
CA ARG A 52 1.40 -4.37 -1.22
C ARG A 52 0.08 -3.71 -1.58
N PHE A 53 -0.59 -3.12 -0.61
CA PHE A 53 -1.94 -2.59 -0.75
C PHE A 53 -2.07 -1.20 -0.15
N VAL A 54 -2.97 -0.43 -0.74
CA VAL A 54 -3.51 0.79 -0.13
C VAL A 54 -4.71 0.42 0.75
N VAL A 55 -5.37 1.38 1.37
CA VAL A 55 -6.59 1.13 2.16
C VAL A 55 -7.66 0.54 1.23
N PRO A 56 -8.45 -0.47 1.67
CA PRO A 56 -9.53 -1.01 0.83
C PRO A 56 -10.49 0.08 0.35
N GLY A 57 -10.81 0.08 -0.95
CA GLY A 57 -11.64 1.12 -1.58
C GLY A 57 -10.87 2.35 -2.09
N GLU A 58 -9.59 2.51 -1.73
CA GLU A 58 -8.70 3.44 -2.43
C GLU A 58 -8.14 2.80 -3.69
N GLY A 59 -7.95 3.61 -4.74
CA GLY A 59 -7.22 3.15 -5.91
C GLY A 59 -5.71 3.27 -5.72
N GLN A 60 -4.99 2.27 -6.24
CA GLN A 60 -3.54 2.18 -6.19
C GLN A 60 -2.93 2.84 -7.44
N GLN A 61 -2.06 3.82 -7.24
CA GLN A 61 -1.39 4.51 -8.34
C GLN A 61 -0.14 3.73 -8.80
N ASN A 62 -0.09 3.45 -10.10
CA ASN A 62 1.03 2.78 -10.75
C ASN A 62 1.82 3.76 -11.64
N GLY A 63 3.04 3.39 -12.03
CA GLY A 63 3.87 4.18 -12.93
C GLY A 63 4.74 5.24 -12.24
N GLY A 64 5.13 6.26 -13.00
CA GLY A 64 6.07 7.31 -12.58
C GLY A 64 5.58 8.14 -11.40
N TRP A 65 6.50 8.84 -10.73
CA TRP A 65 6.22 9.73 -9.60
C TRP A 65 6.14 11.17 -10.10
N SER A 66 5.02 11.84 -9.81
CA SER A 66 4.85 13.27 -10.07
C SER A 66 5.65 14.13 -9.09
N SER A 67 5.81 15.42 -9.40
CA SER A 67 6.46 16.37 -8.49
C SER A 67 5.74 16.49 -7.14
N LYS A 68 4.40 16.42 -7.14
CA LYS A 68 3.60 16.44 -5.91
C LYS A 68 3.88 15.21 -5.03
N GLU A 69 3.90 14.02 -5.64
CA GLU A 69 4.23 12.79 -4.92
C GLU A 69 5.68 12.78 -4.41
N HIS A 70 6.61 13.37 -5.18
CA HIS A 70 7.99 13.57 -4.71
C HIS A 70 8.04 14.44 -3.46
N THR A 71 7.33 15.57 -3.43
CA THR A 71 7.26 16.45 -2.26
C THR A 71 6.73 15.70 -1.04
N ILE A 72 5.60 14.99 -1.17
CA ILE A 72 5.01 14.19 -0.08
C ILE A 72 5.97 13.09 0.39
N PHE A 73 6.67 12.43 -0.55
CA PHE A 73 7.69 11.43 -0.20
C PHE A 73 8.82 12.03 0.65
N MET A 74 9.32 13.22 0.27
CA MET A 74 10.39 13.90 1.00
C MET A 74 9.93 14.40 2.37
N GLU A 75 8.69 14.90 2.48
CA GLU A 75 8.08 15.24 3.77
C GLU A 75 8.00 14.01 4.69
N ARG A 76 7.49 12.89 4.18
CA ARG A 76 7.42 11.62 4.91
C ARG A 76 8.81 11.09 5.29
N TYR A 77 9.80 11.24 4.41
CA TYR A 77 11.19 10.89 4.69
C TYR A 77 11.77 11.69 5.86
N ASN A 78 11.55 13.01 5.86
CA ASN A 78 12.04 13.88 6.93
C ASN A 78 11.32 13.61 8.26
N GLU A 79 10.01 13.37 8.24
CA GLU A 79 9.23 12.97 9.42
C GLU A 79 9.77 11.65 10.01
N TRP A 80 10.07 10.68 9.17
CA TRP A 80 10.58 9.38 9.60
C TRP A 80 11.92 9.54 10.34
N ILE A 81 12.82 10.36 9.79
CA ILE A 81 14.11 10.65 10.41
C ILE A 81 13.96 11.47 11.69
N SER A 82 13.03 12.44 11.74
CA SER A 82 12.85 13.29 12.92
C SER A 82 12.34 12.50 14.13
N HIS A 83 11.60 11.42 13.91
CA HIS A 83 11.21 10.47 14.96
C HIS A 83 12.32 9.48 15.34
N GLY A 84 13.49 9.53 14.68
CA GLY A 84 14.57 8.56 14.88
C GLY A 84 14.26 7.18 14.30
N TRP A 85 13.18 7.04 13.51
CA TRP A 85 12.88 5.79 12.84
C TRP A 85 13.84 5.54 11.69
N LYS A 86 14.11 4.27 11.44
CA LYS A 86 15.09 3.89 10.44
C LYS A 86 14.48 3.79 9.06
N ILE A 87 14.96 4.60 8.11
CA ILE A 87 14.61 4.44 6.70
C ILE A 87 15.06 3.07 6.22
N GLY A 88 14.24 2.40 5.41
CA GLY A 88 14.52 1.05 4.94
C GLY A 88 14.03 -0.08 5.85
N ALA A 89 13.60 0.23 7.09
CA ALA A 89 13.16 -0.79 8.05
C ALA A 89 11.71 -1.25 7.86
N SER A 90 10.80 -0.36 7.43
CA SER A 90 9.36 -0.67 7.32
C SER A 90 8.70 0.17 6.22
N TRP A 91 8.77 -0.33 4.98
CA TRP A 91 8.29 0.41 3.81
C TRP A 91 6.77 0.46 3.69
N GLY A 92 6.05 -0.56 4.18
CA GLY A 92 4.60 -0.52 4.26
C GLY A 92 4.09 0.55 5.24
N LEU A 93 4.66 0.62 6.43
CA LEU A 93 4.34 1.66 7.40
C LEU A 93 4.78 3.05 6.91
N PHE A 94 5.90 3.12 6.19
CA PHE A 94 6.32 4.34 5.50
C PHE A 94 5.27 4.81 4.49
N SER A 95 4.75 3.89 3.65
CA SER A 95 3.82 4.23 2.58
C SER A 95 2.44 4.70 3.06
N LYS A 96 2.04 4.43 4.32
CA LYS A 96 0.79 4.98 4.88
C LYS A 96 0.71 6.50 4.80
N GLY A 97 1.85 7.20 4.84
CA GLY A 97 1.91 8.66 4.70
C GLY A 97 1.89 9.17 3.25
N ILE A 98 1.79 8.28 2.26
CA ILE A 98 1.89 8.62 0.84
C ILE A 98 0.65 8.07 0.11
N PRO A 99 -0.38 8.90 -0.12
CA PRO A 99 -1.64 8.47 -0.71
C PRO A 99 -1.46 7.69 -2.02
N HIS A 100 -2.25 6.64 -2.21
CA HIS A 100 -2.28 5.79 -3.39
C HIS A 100 -0.97 5.02 -3.70
N ARG A 101 0.05 5.11 -2.85
CA ARG A 101 1.32 4.38 -3.00
C ARG A 101 1.47 3.32 -1.93
N VAL A 102 2.18 2.26 -2.29
CA VAL A 102 2.44 1.12 -1.40
C VAL A 102 3.93 0.96 -1.12
N GLY A 103 4.28 0.18 -0.10
CA GLY A 103 5.66 0.13 0.41
C GLY A 103 6.69 -0.30 -0.63
N TYR A 104 6.39 -1.29 -1.48
CA TYR A 104 7.36 -1.69 -2.52
C TYR A 104 7.65 -0.55 -3.51
N GLN A 105 6.67 0.32 -3.78
CA GLN A 105 6.85 1.47 -4.66
C GLN A 105 7.72 2.52 -3.98
N CYS A 106 7.49 2.77 -2.68
CA CYS A 106 8.29 3.70 -1.88
C CYS A 106 9.75 3.23 -1.77
N MET A 107 9.98 1.94 -1.49
CA MET A 107 11.31 1.34 -1.48
C MET A 107 12.03 1.52 -2.83
N ASN A 108 11.35 1.22 -3.93
CA ASN A 108 11.94 1.35 -5.26
C ASN A 108 12.22 2.81 -5.62
N TYR A 109 11.35 3.73 -5.21
CA TYR A 109 11.56 5.16 -5.44
C TYR A 109 12.74 5.68 -4.64
N TYR A 110 12.85 5.31 -3.37
CA TYR A 110 13.99 5.61 -2.53
C TYR A 110 15.32 5.16 -3.17
N ARG A 111 15.39 3.91 -3.61
CA ARG A 111 16.57 3.37 -4.30
C ARG A 111 16.93 4.18 -5.55
N LYS A 112 15.95 4.62 -6.34
CA LYS A 112 16.18 5.51 -7.49
C LYS A 112 16.72 6.87 -7.08
N LEU A 113 16.32 7.41 -5.93
CA LEU A 113 16.87 8.67 -5.41
C LEU A 113 18.32 8.49 -4.97
N LEU A 114 18.66 7.37 -4.34
CA LEU A 114 20.06 7.01 -4.02
C LEU A 114 20.91 6.87 -5.28
N GLU A 115 20.45 6.11 -6.28
CA GLU A 115 21.15 5.94 -7.57
C GLU A 115 21.42 7.26 -8.28
N LYS A 116 20.52 8.24 -8.14
CA LYS A 116 20.65 9.59 -8.72
C LYS A 116 21.44 10.57 -7.84
N GLY A 117 21.95 10.14 -6.69
CA GLY A 117 22.64 11.00 -5.72
C GLY A 117 21.74 12.10 -5.12
N LYS A 118 20.42 11.92 -5.13
CA LYS A 118 19.46 12.84 -4.51
C LYS A 118 19.29 12.59 -3.01
N LEU A 119 19.58 11.38 -2.58
CA LEU A 119 19.68 10.97 -1.19
C LEU A 119 20.99 10.23 -0.98
N LYS A 120 21.43 10.14 0.28
CA LYS A 120 22.60 9.37 0.69
C LYS A 120 22.21 8.43 1.83
N ASP A 121 22.69 7.20 1.75
CA ASP A 121 22.53 6.18 2.78
C ASP A 121 23.76 5.30 2.75
N ASP A 122 24.51 5.28 3.85
CA ASP A 122 25.78 4.56 3.97
C ASP A 122 25.60 3.02 4.02
N SER A 123 24.36 2.54 4.07
CA SER A 123 24.04 1.11 3.92
C SER A 123 23.98 0.65 2.46
N TYR A 124 24.01 1.58 1.50
CA TYR A 124 24.01 1.32 0.07
C TYR A 124 25.27 1.84 -0.63
N GLU A 125 25.75 1.06 -1.58
CA GLU A 125 26.89 1.41 -2.42
C GLU A 125 26.61 1.05 -3.89
N ILE A 126 27.25 1.77 -4.82
CA ILE A 126 27.23 1.40 -6.23
C ILE A 126 28.35 0.39 -6.47
N VAL A 127 27.96 -0.86 -6.76
CA VAL A 127 28.87 -1.97 -7.05
C VAL A 127 28.53 -2.50 -8.45
N ASP A 128 29.50 -2.50 -9.35
CA ASP A 128 29.33 -2.88 -10.77
C ASP A 128 28.24 -2.03 -11.48
N GLY A 129 28.16 -0.74 -11.16
CA GLY A 129 27.15 0.17 -11.71
C GLY A 129 25.72 -0.07 -11.21
N LYS A 130 25.54 -0.91 -10.17
CA LYS A 130 24.23 -1.21 -9.57
C LYS A 130 24.22 -0.87 -8.09
N LEU A 131 23.12 -0.29 -7.61
CA LEU A 131 22.93 -0.03 -6.18
C LEU A 131 22.72 -1.34 -5.42
N LYS A 132 23.68 -1.70 -4.58
CA LYS A 132 23.61 -2.87 -3.68
C LYS A 132 23.55 -2.38 -2.23
N GLN A 133 22.75 -3.05 -1.41
CA GLN A 133 22.78 -2.85 0.03
C GLN A 133 23.97 -3.64 0.59
N THR A 134 25.01 -2.95 1.05
CA THR A 134 26.26 -3.58 1.53
C THR A 134 26.24 -3.79 3.04
N ARG A 135 25.41 -3.05 3.77
CA ARG A 135 25.28 -3.18 5.23
C ARG A 135 23.85 -3.53 5.62
N LYS A 136 23.70 -4.64 6.32
CA LYS A 136 22.44 -5.02 6.98
C LYS A 136 22.61 -4.81 8.46
N GLU A 137 22.24 -3.61 8.89
CA GLU A 137 22.15 -3.30 10.31
C GLU A 137 20.88 -3.92 10.91
N LYS A 138 20.96 -4.33 12.17
CA LYS A 138 19.80 -4.88 12.89
C LYS A 138 18.76 -3.77 13.11
N ILE A 139 17.50 -4.12 12.95
CA ILE A 139 16.35 -3.26 13.28
C ILE A 139 15.92 -3.60 14.70
N ASN A 140 15.83 -2.60 15.58
CA ASN A 140 15.32 -2.74 16.93
C ASN A 140 13.84 -2.35 16.98
N VAL A 141 13.12 -2.81 18.01
CA VAL A 141 11.68 -2.55 18.17
C VAL A 141 11.34 -1.06 18.21
N GLY A 142 12.25 -0.21 18.72
CA GLY A 142 12.08 1.25 18.75
C GLY A 142 12.32 1.96 17.41
N ASP A 143 12.83 1.26 16.39
CA ASP A 143 13.25 1.86 15.12
C ASP A 143 12.08 2.00 14.12
N VAL A 144 10.87 1.58 14.50
CA VAL A 144 9.67 1.52 13.66
C VAL A 144 8.43 2.12 14.36
N PRO A 145 7.51 2.75 13.62
CA PRO A 145 6.28 3.32 14.17
C PRO A 145 5.23 2.27 14.56
N ASN A 146 4.08 2.73 15.06
CA ASN A 146 2.91 1.90 15.33
C ASN A 146 2.57 0.97 14.14
N THR A 147 2.38 -0.30 14.45
CA THR A 147 2.10 -1.41 13.55
C THR A 147 0.61 -1.64 13.26
N ASP A 148 -0.27 -0.76 13.75
CA ASP A 148 -1.71 -0.85 13.52
C ASP A 148 -2.09 -0.51 12.07
N LEU A 149 -3.18 -1.12 11.61
CA LEU A 149 -3.72 -0.87 10.27
C LEU A 149 -4.14 0.61 10.13
N GLY A 150 -4.76 1.21 11.15
CA GLY A 150 -5.16 2.62 11.19
C GLY A 150 -6.68 2.78 11.32
N PRO A 151 -7.14 3.97 11.74
CA PRO A 151 -8.56 4.22 12.02
C PRO A 151 -9.48 4.11 10.79
N GLU A 152 -8.95 4.27 9.59
CA GLU A 152 -9.67 4.10 8.33
C GLU A 152 -10.30 2.72 8.16
N TRP A 153 -9.76 1.69 8.83
CA TRP A 153 -10.31 0.34 8.84
C TRP A 153 -11.61 0.20 9.63
N GLU A 154 -11.96 1.22 10.41
CA GLU A 154 -13.24 1.26 11.11
C GLU A 154 -14.40 1.75 10.24
N ASN A 155 -14.11 2.29 9.06
CA ASN A 155 -15.13 2.75 8.11
C ASN A 155 -15.94 1.56 7.52
N ASP A 156 -17.25 1.71 7.44
CA ASP A 156 -18.18 0.69 6.92
C ASP A 156 -17.89 0.32 5.46
N ASP A 157 -17.49 1.28 4.62
CA ASP A 157 -17.13 1.02 3.22
C ASP A 157 -15.87 0.14 3.14
N VAL A 158 -14.87 0.43 3.99
CA VAL A 158 -13.63 -0.36 4.08
C VAL A 158 -13.93 -1.79 4.57
N LYS A 159 -14.78 -1.91 5.60
CA LYS A 159 -15.25 -3.21 6.12
C LYS A 159 -16.01 -3.99 5.06
N GLN A 160 -16.86 -3.33 4.26
CA GLN A 160 -17.63 -3.95 3.21
C GLN A 160 -16.75 -4.45 2.05
N VAL A 161 -15.76 -3.65 1.63
CA VAL A 161 -14.75 -4.10 0.65
C VAL A 161 -13.97 -5.28 1.21
N ALA A 162 -13.54 -5.21 2.47
CA ALA A 162 -12.79 -6.30 3.09
C ALA A 162 -13.58 -7.61 3.16
N ALA A 163 -14.86 -7.56 3.52
CA ALA A 163 -15.74 -8.72 3.53
C ALA A 163 -15.92 -9.34 2.14
N ASN A 164 -16.00 -8.51 1.09
CA ASN A 164 -16.09 -8.99 -0.29
C ASN A 164 -14.80 -9.70 -0.71
N VAL A 165 -13.63 -9.12 -0.41
CA VAL A 165 -12.34 -9.74 -0.71
C VAL A 165 -12.19 -11.07 0.03
N ASP A 166 -12.53 -11.13 1.33
CA ASP A 166 -12.49 -12.37 2.10
C ASP A 166 -13.39 -13.46 1.50
N ARG A 167 -14.57 -13.09 0.97
CA ARG A 167 -15.46 -14.03 0.24
C ARG A 167 -14.79 -14.55 -1.04
N TRP A 168 -14.25 -13.67 -1.87
CA TRP A 168 -13.63 -14.05 -3.14
C TRP A 168 -12.34 -14.87 -2.95
N LEU A 169 -11.57 -14.61 -1.90
CA LEU A 169 -10.41 -15.43 -1.58
C LEU A 169 -10.79 -16.88 -1.24
N LYS A 170 -11.89 -17.08 -0.50
CA LYS A 170 -12.43 -18.41 -0.20
C LYS A 170 -12.90 -19.11 -1.48
N GLU A 171 -13.58 -18.37 -2.36
CA GLU A 171 -14.14 -18.90 -3.62
C GLU A 171 -13.05 -19.29 -4.63
N TYR A 172 -12.11 -18.39 -4.92
CA TYR A 172 -11.18 -18.57 -6.04
C TYR A 172 -9.85 -19.22 -5.67
N HIS A 173 -9.41 -19.05 -4.43
CA HIS A 173 -8.07 -19.48 -4.02
C HIS A 173 -8.07 -20.70 -3.09
N LYS A 174 -9.24 -21.31 -2.84
CA LYS A 174 -9.44 -22.47 -1.96
C LYS A 174 -8.73 -22.34 -0.61
N ARG A 175 -8.62 -21.11 -0.10
CA ARG A 175 -8.04 -20.82 1.21
C ARG A 175 -9.13 -21.10 2.24
N SER A 176 -9.02 -22.23 2.93
CA SER A 176 -9.78 -22.47 4.15
C SER A 176 -9.41 -21.37 5.14
N GLY A 177 -10.41 -20.59 5.55
CA GLY A 177 -10.24 -19.68 6.67
C GLY A 177 -9.65 -20.44 7.85
N ARG A 178 -8.65 -19.85 8.52
CA ARG A 178 -8.34 -20.26 9.88
C ARG A 178 -9.50 -19.90 10.79
#